data_AF-A0A136M0T5-F1
#
_entry.id   AF-A0A136M0T5-F1
#
_cell.length_a   1.000
_cell.length_b   1.000
_cell.length_c   1.000
_cell.angle_alpha   90.00
_cell.angle_beta   90.00
_cell.angle_gamma   90.00
#
_symmetry.space_group_name_H-M   'P 1'
#
loop_
_entity.id
_entity.type
_entity.pdbx_description
1 polymer ?
#
loop_
_entity_poly.entity_id
_entity_poly.type
_entity_poly.pdbx_seq_one_letter_code
_entity_poly.pdbx_strand_id
1 'polypeptide(L)' 'MVKKLITPLQKVLLQRRLCPACTRSLDKARLLESRANGTNIVECECTRVFVYDKDLDTFRRALQEEL' A
#
# COMPACT_ATOMS: atom_id res chain seq x y z
N MET A 1 30.09 -9.07 7.36
CA MET A 1 28.85 -9.71 7.85
C MET A 1 27.82 -8.61 8.11
N VAL A 2 27.13 -8.20 7.05
CA VAL A 2 26.14 -7.11 7.12
C VAL A 2 24.93 -7.65 7.86
N LYS A 3 24.60 -7.00 8.99
CA LYS A 3 23.42 -7.27 9.82
C LYS A 3 22.24 -7.61 8.91
N LYS A 4 21.67 -8.80 9.09
CA LYS A 4 20.40 -9.19 8.46
C LYS A 4 19.46 -8.01 8.63
N LEU A 5 19.23 -7.27 7.55
CA LEU A 5 18.41 -6.06 7.55
C LEU A 5 17.01 -6.55 7.89
N ILE A 6 16.62 -6.44 9.16
CA ILE A 6 15.31 -6.89 9.63
C ILE A 6 14.32 -5.99 8.91
N THR A 7 13.81 -6.48 7.79
CA THR A 7 12.84 -5.74 7.00
C THR A 7 11.59 -5.69 7.86
N PRO A 8 11.06 -4.50 8.17
CA PRO A 8 9.88 -4.39 9.00
C PRO A 8 8.76 -5.18 8.34
N LEU A 9 8.04 -5.98 9.15
CA LEU A 9 6.96 -6.85 8.67
C LEU A 9 5.96 -6.07 7.79
N GLN A 10 5.71 -4.80 8.11
CA GLN A 10 4.89 -3.90 7.31
C GLN A 10 5.34 -3.81 5.84
N LYS A 11 6.65 -3.69 5.58
CA LYS A 11 7.19 -3.61 4.22
C LYS A 11 7.03 -4.95 3.49
N VAL A 12 7.24 -6.06 4.19
CA VAL A 12 7.02 -7.41 3.64
C VAL A 12 5.55 -7.62 3.26
N LEU A 13 4.62 -7.20 4.12
CA LEU A 13 3.18 -7.31 3.85
C LEU A 13 2.77 -6.46 2.64
N LEU A 14 3.24 -5.22 2.55
CA LEU A 14 2.97 -4.36 1.38
C LEU A 14 3.55 -4.91 0.08
N GLN A 15 4.76 -5.47 0.12
CA GLN A 15 5.36 -6.16 -1.04
C GLN A 15 4.53 -7.37 -1.49
N ARG A 16 3.87 -8.05 -0.55
CA ARG A 16 2.90 -9.12 -0.85
C ARG A 16 1.49 -8.61 -1.17
N ARG A 17 1.33 -7.29 -1.35
CA ARG A 17 0.04 -6.63 -1.60
C ARG A 17 -0.99 -6.89 -0.49
N LEU A 18 -0.54 -7.03 0.75
CA LEU A 18 -1.38 -7.24 1.92
C LEU A 18 -1.43 -5.99 2.78
N CYS A 19 -2.60 -5.70 3.35
CA CYS A 19 -2.76 -4.63 4.32
C CYS A 19 -1.93 -4.94 5.59
N PRO A 20 -1.04 -4.05 6.03
CA PRO A 20 -0.24 -4.26 7.24
C PRO A 20 -1.04 -4.38 8.55
N ALA A 21 -2.33 -4.04 8.54
CA ALA A 21 -3.18 -4.05 9.75
C ALA A 21 -4.15 -5.24 9.78
N CYS A 22 -4.85 -5.53 8.69
CA CYS A 22 -5.87 -6.58 8.64
C CYS A 22 -5.49 -7.77 7.75
N THR A 23 -4.29 -7.76 7.16
CA THR A 23 -3.72 -8.81 6.29
C THR A 23 -4.55 -9.20 5.07
N ARG A 24 -5.65 -8.51 4.77
CA ARG A 24 -6.41 -8.67 3.53
C ARG A 24 -5.63 -8.14 2.32
N SER A 25 -5.88 -8.74 1.16
CA SER A 25 -5.27 -8.32 -0.11
C SER A 25 -5.76 -6.93 -0.52
N LEU A 26 -4.80 -6.07 -0.89
CA LEU A 26 -5.02 -4.73 -1.42
C LEU A 26 -5.43 -4.76 -2.91
N ASP A 27 -5.32 -5.91 -3.59
CA ASP A 27 -5.84 -6.07 -4.96
C ASP A 27 -7.37 -5.95 -5.02
N LYS A 28 -8.04 -6.21 -3.89
CA LYS A 28 -9.49 -6.05 -3.72
C LYS A 28 -9.86 -4.71 -3.06
N ALA A 29 -8.88 -3.82 -2.87
CA ALA A 29 -9.13 -2.52 -2.26
C ALA A 29 -10.06 -1.67 -3.14
N ARG A 30 -10.91 -0.87 -2.49
CA ARG A 30 -11.83 0.04 -3.14
C ARG A 30 -11.06 1.22 -3.70
N LEU A 31 -11.16 1.48 -5.00
CA LEU A 31 -10.59 2.69 -5.61
C LEU A 31 -11.37 3.92 -5.12
N LEU A 32 -10.68 4.87 -4.50
CA LEU A 32 -11.23 6.16 -4.08
C LEU A 32 -10.99 7.24 -5.14
N GLU A 33 -9.76 7.32 -5.64
CA GLU A 33 -9.35 8.35 -6.60
C GLU A 33 -8.30 7.78 -7.56
N SER A 34 -8.38 8.16 -8.83
CA SER A 34 -7.31 7.91 -9.81
C SER A 34 -6.66 9.23 -10.19
N ARG A 35 -5.36 9.37 -9.93
CA ARG A 35 -4.61 10.57 -10.25
C ARG A 35 -4.00 10.45 -11.65
N ALA A 36 -3.87 11.59 -12.32
CA ALA A 36 -3.28 11.67 -13.66
C ALA A 36 -1.79 11.29 -13.69
N ASN A 37 -1.12 11.32 -12.53
CA ASN A 37 0.29 10.98 -12.37
C ASN A 37 0.58 9.47 -12.29
N GLY A 38 -0.37 8.60 -12.65
CA GLY A 38 -0.20 7.14 -12.60
C GLY A 38 -0.45 6.51 -11.23
N THR A 39 -0.78 7.29 -10.20
CA THR A 39 -1.11 6.75 -8.87
C THR A 39 -2.61 6.66 -8.62
N ASN A 40 -3.04 5.66 -7.86
CA ASN A 40 -4.41 5.47 -7.44
C ASN A 40 -4.48 5.51 -5.91
N ILE A 41 -5.46 6.22 -5.37
CA ILE A 41 -5.80 6.14 -3.95
C ILE A 41 -6.80 5.02 -3.78
N VAL A 42 -6.48 4.07 -2.91
CA VAL A 42 -7.30 2.90 -2.65
C VAL A 42 -7.54 2.75 -1.15
N GLU A 43 -8.72 2.26 -0.79
CA GLU A 43 -9.13 1.99 0.57
C GLU A 43 -9.23 0.49 0.79
N CYS A 44 -8.52 -0.01 1.81
CA CYS A 44 -8.67 -1.37 2.27
C CYS A 44 -10.01 -1.55 3.00
N GLU A 45 -10.54 -2.77 3.03
CA GLU A 45 -11.77 -3.10 3.75
C GLU A 45 -11.74 -2.74 5.25
N CYS A 46 -10.55 -2.60 5.85
CA CYS A 46 -10.38 -2.12 7.22
C CYS A 46 -10.31 -0.59 7.33
N THR A 47 -10.83 0.14 6.34
CA THR A 47 -10.88 1.62 6.22
C THR A 47 -9.54 2.35 6.11
N ARG A 48 -8.43 1.63 5.96
CA ARG A 48 -7.11 2.25 5.78
C ARG A 48 -6.86 2.59 4.32
N VAL A 49 -6.33 3.78 4.09
CA VAL A 49 -6.05 4.28 2.75
C VAL A 49 -4.58 4.06 2.36
N PHE A 50 -4.39 3.66 1.11
CA PHE A 50 -3.10 3.37 0.49
C PHE A 50 -3.02 4.07 -0.86
N VAL A 51 -1.80 4.33 -1.30
CA VAL A 51 -1.50 4.76 -2.66
C VAL A 51 -0.93 3.57 -3.39
N TYR A 52 -1.56 3.22 -4.51
CA TYR A 52 -1.10 2.25 -5.47
C TYR A 52 -0.42 2.98 -6.62
N ASP A 53 0.87 2.72 -6.81
CA ASP A 53 1.64 3.23 -7.92
C ASP A 53 1.56 2.22 -9.07
N LYS A 54 0.98 2.61 -10.21
CA LYS A 54 0.80 1.71 -11.36
C LYS A 54 2.11 1.43 -12.09
N ASP A 55 3.03 2.39 -12.10
CA ASP A 55 4.29 2.27 -12.82
C ASP A 55 5.25 1.31 -12.08
N LEU A 56 5.24 1.37 -10.75
CA LEU A 56 6.06 0.52 -9.90
C LEU A 56 5.34 -0.75 -9.43
N ASP A 57 4.02 -0.84 -9.65
CA ASP A 57 3.17 -1.94 -9.18
C ASP A 57 3.30 -2.17 -7.65
N THR A 58 3.37 -1.07 -6.90
CA THR A 58 3.60 -1.11 -5.45
C THR A 58 2.53 -0.36 -4.66
N PHE A 59 2.29 -0.84 -3.44
CA PHE A 59 1.43 -0.17 -2.46
C PHE A 59 2.28 0.52 -1.39
N ARG A 60 1.91 1.76 -1.06
CA ARG A 60 2.39 2.47 0.12
C ARG A 60 1.24 3.05 0.91
N ARG A 61 1.46 3.42 2.17
CA ARG A 61 0.44 4.19 2.93
C ARG A 61 0.28 5.57 2.30
N ALA A 62 -0.96 6.04 2.26
CA ALA A 62 -1.25 7.43 1.92
C ALA A 62 -0.74 8.37 3.01
N LEU A 63 -0.21 9.51 2.60
CA LEU A 63 0.15 10.62 3.49
C LEU A 63 -1.10 11.46 3.79
N GLN A 64 -1.06 12.25 4.87
CA GLN A 64 -2.20 13.08 5.28
C GLN A 64 -2.61 14.09 4.20
N GLU A 65 -1.64 14.59 3.43
CA GLU A 65 -1.84 15.51 2.30
C GLU A 65 -2.47 14.84 1.07
N GLU A 66 -2.59 13.50 1.08
CA GLU A 66 -3.17 12.72 0.00
C GLU A 66 -4.62 12.31 0.29
N LEU A 67 -5.16 12.66 1.47
CA LEU A 67 -6.54 12.41 1.91
C LEU A 67 -7.37 13.68 1.85
#